data_AF-A0A5Q0V464-F1
#
_entry.id   AF-A0A5Q0V464-F1
#
_cell.length_a   1.000
_cell.length_b   1.000
_cell.length_c   1.000
_cell.angle_alpha   90.00
_cell.angle_beta   90.00
_cell.angle_gamma   90.00
#
_symmetry.space_group_name_H-M   'P 1'
#
loop_
_entity.id
_entity.type
_entity.pdbx_description
1 polymer ?
#
loop_
_entity_poly.entity_id
_entity_poly.type
_entity_poly.pdbx_seq_one_letter_code
_entity_poly.pdbx_strand_id
1 'polypeptide(L)'
;MARKHIGKTIAATLIGLSLLGTTVNIGDVHAAPAISVKLDNVALQFDAAPRVDKGVTYVPFRTVGEALGIQITWNSKTQTVKAVGSVKGQATEVLLQVGNTSATVNGTKVKLAAAPVQREGRVLIPLSSFSSQFGVGVKWDQATRTVSLVSPQREMHLRAFYAVRAFHEIDLVPSMNSIAFGWSRIDRNGQFTLQGDEYYLPEAAGEVTPQTIVADAADQNIIPYLMVYALDGQGELTKVLSDSSLRDKSIQGINEAVTENGFGGVVLDFEGLGFKLDAKQQQKLLNDYVKQLKASLPRDISISLAVPPLNSAYKGYDYKTLASLADDLIIMAYQYNPAGTKAQVPEPNSLVDQAIQLALNAGVPKDKLLLGINLNSETGTSVDDKLGLAKRYDLKGAAFWRLGLFREFNNQMVDAVNSSVIKE
;
A
#
# COMPACT_ATOMS: atom_id res chain seq x y z
N MET A 1 -68.51 25.88 42.50
CA MET A 1 -67.43 26.68 41.89
C MET A 1 -67.73 26.75 40.38
N ALA A 2 -68.60 27.67 39.95
CA ALA A 2 -68.30 29.01 39.37
C ALA A 2 -67.57 28.91 38.02
N ARG A 3 -67.97 29.49 36.88
CA ARG A 3 -69.15 30.27 36.43
C ARG A 3 -68.91 30.53 34.92
N LYS A 4 -69.96 30.52 34.08
CA LYS A 4 -70.17 31.37 32.87
C LYS A 4 -69.23 31.15 31.64
N HIS A 5 -69.58 31.37 30.36
CA HIS A 5 -70.64 32.15 29.71
C HIS A 5 -70.71 31.83 28.19
N ILE A 6 -71.95 31.85 27.65
CA ILE A 6 -72.47 32.58 26.45
C ILE A 6 -71.65 32.62 25.14
N GLY A 7 -72.32 32.26 24.04
CA GLY A 7 -71.82 32.27 22.67
C GLY A 7 -71.85 33.61 21.92
N LYS A 8 -71.72 33.54 20.59
CA LYS A 8 -72.39 34.37 19.55
C LYS A 8 -71.72 34.17 18.19
N THR A 9 -72.59 34.02 17.19
CA THR A 9 -72.39 34.22 15.75
C THR A 9 -71.84 35.63 15.47
N ILE A 10 -70.83 35.76 14.60
CA ILE A 10 -70.62 36.94 13.73
C ILE A 10 -70.06 36.45 12.39
N ALA A 11 -70.85 36.66 11.34
CA ALA A 11 -70.37 36.70 9.97
C ALA A 11 -69.72 38.06 9.69
N ALA A 12 -68.60 38.10 8.98
CA ALA A 12 -68.10 39.31 8.33
C ALA A 12 -67.29 38.95 7.08
N THR A 13 -67.92 39.25 5.95
CA THR A 13 -67.42 39.28 4.57
C THR A 13 -66.14 40.11 4.45
N LEU A 14 -65.11 39.60 3.75
CA LEU A 14 -64.00 40.42 3.25
C LEU A 14 -63.49 39.87 1.90
N ILE A 15 -64.03 40.47 0.84
CA ILE A 15 -63.36 40.94 -0.39
C ILE A 15 -62.22 40.04 -0.91
N GLY A 16 -62.54 39.29 -1.96
CA GLY A 16 -61.55 38.65 -2.83
C GLY A 16 -60.74 39.70 -3.59
N LEU A 17 -59.47 39.84 -3.21
CA LEU A 17 -58.45 40.51 -4.02
C LEU A 17 -57.59 39.41 -4.66
N SER A 18 -57.88 39.09 -5.92
CA SER A 18 -57.09 38.17 -6.73
C SER A 18 -55.74 38.80 -7.07
N LEU A 19 -54.75 38.63 -6.20
CA LEU A 19 -53.34 38.79 -6.58
C LEU A 19 -52.92 37.55 -7.38
N LEU A 20 -52.64 37.73 -8.67
CA LEU A 20 -51.84 36.78 -9.44
C LEU A 20 -50.46 36.69 -8.77
N GLY A 21 -50.29 35.71 -7.90
CA GLY A 21 -48.99 35.31 -7.39
C GLY A 21 -48.22 34.62 -8.52
N THR A 22 -47.24 35.30 -9.10
CA THR A 22 -46.19 34.65 -9.88
C THR A 22 -45.44 33.72 -8.95
N THR A 23 -45.70 32.42 -9.03
CA THR A 23 -44.86 31.40 -8.39
C THR A 23 -43.49 31.46 -9.06
N VAL A 24 -42.53 32.10 -8.40
CA VAL A 24 -41.12 31.96 -8.75
C VAL A 24 -40.76 30.52 -8.43
N ASN A 25 -40.55 29.72 -9.46
CA ASN A 25 -40.01 28.38 -9.34
C ASN A 25 -38.54 28.55 -8.93
N ILE A 26 -38.29 28.62 -7.62
CA ILE A 26 -36.94 28.55 -7.07
C ILE A 26 -36.56 27.07 -7.21
N GLY A 27 -36.03 26.70 -8.38
CA GLY A 27 -35.42 25.39 -8.55
C GLY A 27 -34.40 25.20 -7.44
N ASP A 28 -34.38 24.02 -6.83
CA ASP A 28 -33.42 23.66 -5.79
C ASP A 28 -32.00 23.97 -6.30
N VAL A 29 -31.39 25.03 -5.75
CA VAL A 29 -29.97 25.32 -5.96
C VAL A 29 -29.20 24.30 -5.13
N HIS A 30 -29.11 23.07 -5.63
CA HIS A 30 -28.18 22.09 -5.11
C HIS A 30 -26.78 22.62 -5.39
N ALA A 31 -26.02 22.88 -4.33
CA ALA A 31 -24.60 23.19 -4.45
C ALA A 31 -23.93 22.10 -5.29
N ALA A 32 -23.15 22.51 -6.29
CA ALA A 32 -22.49 21.55 -7.15
C ALA A 32 -21.60 20.61 -6.31
N PRO A 33 -21.52 19.30 -6.63
CA PRO A 33 -20.76 18.35 -5.83
C PRO A 33 -19.31 18.81 -5.59
N ALA A 34 -18.77 18.52 -4.42
CA ALA A 34 -17.37 18.79 -4.13
C ALA A 34 -16.46 18.06 -5.14
N ILE A 35 -15.34 18.68 -5.50
CA ILE A 35 -14.38 18.06 -6.42
C ILE A 35 -13.62 16.97 -5.66
N SER A 36 -13.62 15.75 -6.22
CA SER A 36 -12.78 14.66 -5.73
C SER A 36 -11.49 14.60 -6.53
N VAL A 37 -10.35 14.35 -5.87
CA VAL A 37 -9.09 14.05 -6.55
C VAL A 37 -8.61 12.68 -6.07
N LYS A 38 -8.30 11.81 -7.03
CA LYS A 38 -7.75 10.48 -6.80
C LYS A 38 -6.35 10.42 -7.40
N LEU A 39 -5.42 9.77 -6.71
CA LEU A 39 -4.11 9.43 -7.22
C LEU A 39 -3.99 7.91 -7.21
N ASP A 40 -3.77 7.33 -8.39
CA ASP A 40 -3.74 5.88 -8.62
C ASP A 40 -5.01 5.23 -8.05
N ASN A 41 -6.16 5.81 -8.45
CA ASN A 41 -7.52 5.51 -7.99
C ASN A 41 -7.82 5.64 -6.49
N VAL A 42 -6.83 5.93 -5.66
CA VAL A 42 -7.01 6.19 -4.22
C VAL A 42 -7.28 7.68 -3.97
N ALA A 43 -8.38 7.99 -3.30
CA ALA A 43 -8.76 9.37 -2.97
C ALA A 43 -7.68 10.08 -2.14
N LEU A 44 -7.39 11.34 -2.48
CA LEU A 44 -6.56 12.24 -1.69
C LEU A 44 -7.42 13.05 -0.72
N GLN A 45 -6.95 13.19 0.51
CA GLN A 45 -7.58 14.03 1.52
C GLN A 45 -6.93 15.41 1.51
N PHE A 46 -7.75 16.46 1.39
CA PHE A 46 -7.27 17.83 1.38
C PHE A 46 -7.76 18.58 2.60
N ASP A 47 -6.88 19.41 3.16
CA ASP A 47 -7.19 20.36 4.22
C ASP A 47 -7.82 21.66 3.69
N ALA A 48 -7.76 21.88 2.37
CA ALA A 48 -8.47 22.93 1.66
C ALA A 48 -9.10 22.37 0.38
N ALA A 49 -10.34 22.75 0.07
CA ALA A 49 -11.06 22.16 -1.05
C ALA A 49 -10.39 22.48 -2.41
N PRO A 50 -10.18 21.48 -3.27
CA PRO A 50 -9.95 21.71 -4.70
C PRO A 50 -11.10 22.52 -5.30
N ARG A 51 -10.79 23.37 -6.29
CA ARG A 51 -11.79 24.26 -6.91
C ARG A 51 -11.62 24.35 -8.42
N VAL A 52 -12.70 24.63 -9.13
CA VAL A 52 -12.62 25.04 -10.54
C VAL A 52 -12.90 26.54 -10.60
N ASP A 53 -12.00 27.30 -11.22
CA ASP A 53 -12.21 28.71 -11.53
C ASP A 53 -11.94 28.94 -13.02
N LYS A 54 -12.92 29.50 -13.75
CA LYS A 54 -12.87 29.76 -15.19
C LYS A 54 -12.35 28.56 -16.03
N GLY A 55 -12.80 27.35 -15.69
CA GLY A 55 -12.42 26.12 -16.39
C GLY A 55 -11.04 25.56 -15.98
N VAL A 56 -10.37 26.15 -15.00
CA VAL A 56 -9.08 25.67 -14.46
C VAL A 56 -9.30 25.00 -13.11
N THR A 57 -8.88 23.74 -13.00
CA THR A 57 -8.86 23.02 -11.73
C THR A 57 -7.63 23.40 -10.91
N TYR A 58 -7.89 23.93 -9.73
CA TYR A 58 -6.91 24.31 -8.72
C TYR A 58 -6.92 23.31 -7.57
N VAL A 59 -5.73 22.85 -7.19
CA VAL A 59 -5.53 21.92 -6.07
C VAL A 59 -4.54 22.51 -5.06
N PRO A 60 -4.71 22.24 -3.75
CA PRO A 60 -3.68 22.51 -2.75
C PRO A 60 -2.39 21.81 -3.14
N PHE A 61 -1.34 22.62 -3.28
CA PHE A 61 -0.13 22.14 -3.92
C PHE A 61 0.59 21.05 -3.13
N ARG A 62 0.72 21.29 -1.83
CA ARG A 62 1.45 20.41 -0.91
C ARG A 62 0.87 19.00 -0.92
N THR A 63 -0.45 18.86 -0.81
CA THR A 63 -1.13 17.56 -0.77
C THR A 63 -0.83 16.71 -2.00
N VAL A 64 -0.92 17.28 -3.21
CA VAL A 64 -0.63 16.52 -4.44
C VAL A 64 0.86 16.27 -4.61
N GLY A 65 1.71 17.26 -4.30
CA GLY A 65 3.16 17.12 -4.39
C GLY A 65 3.70 16.04 -3.46
N GLU A 66 3.33 16.08 -2.17
CA GLU A 66 3.75 15.09 -1.18
C GLU A 66 3.28 13.68 -1.55
N ALA A 67 2.02 13.53 -2.02
CA ALA A 67 1.49 12.24 -2.43
C ALA A 67 2.20 11.65 -3.67
N LEU A 68 2.88 12.48 -4.47
CA LEU A 68 3.71 12.08 -5.60
C LEU A 68 5.20 11.94 -5.24
N GLY A 69 5.57 12.11 -3.96
CA GLY A 69 6.96 12.09 -3.51
C GLY A 69 7.77 13.35 -3.89
N ILE A 70 7.11 14.43 -4.31
CA ILE A 70 7.75 15.68 -4.75
C ILE A 70 8.00 16.55 -3.52
N GLN A 71 9.26 16.96 -3.35
CA GLN A 71 9.69 17.83 -2.25
C GLN A 71 9.23 19.26 -2.49
N ILE A 72 8.43 19.80 -1.57
CA ILE A 72 7.84 21.14 -1.70
C ILE A 72 8.45 22.10 -0.68
N THR A 73 9.01 23.21 -1.16
CA THR A 73 9.49 24.31 -0.31
C THR A 73 8.77 25.62 -0.68
N TRP A 74 8.39 26.39 0.33
CA TRP A 74 7.74 27.69 0.16
C TRP A 74 8.68 28.83 0.56
N ASN A 75 8.86 29.81 -0.34
CA ASN A 75 9.52 31.07 -0.05
C ASN A 75 8.46 32.17 0.10
N SER A 76 8.24 32.62 1.34
CA SER A 76 7.25 33.65 1.65
C SER A 76 7.64 35.04 1.14
N LYS A 77 8.94 35.35 1.04
CA LYS A 77 9.43 36.67 0.60
C LYS A 77 9.15 36.91 -0.87
N THR A 78 9.37 35.90 -1.69
CA THR A 78 9.17 35.98 -3.15
C THR A 78 7.83 35.41 -3.60
N GLN A 79 7.04 34.89 -2.66
CA GLN A 79 5.80 34.15 -2.91
C GLN A 79 5.99 33.01 -3.93
N THR A 80 7.08 32.26 -3.76
CA THR A 80 7.50 31.22 -4.70
C THR A 80 7.42 29.85 -4.07
N VAL A 81 6.77 28.94 -4.78
CA VAL A 81 6.80 27.51 -4.52
C VAL A 81 7.95 26.91 -5.32
N LYS A 82 8.84 26.18 -4.65
CA LYS A 82 9.86 25.33 -5.27
C LYS A 82 9.44 23.87 -5.09
N ALA A 83 9.34 23.14 -6.20
CA ALA A 83 9.02 21.72 -6.23
C ALA A 83 10.19 20.95 -6.85
N VAL A 84 10.67 19.92 -6.17
CA VAL A 84 11.80 19.09 -6.63
C VAL A 84 11.36 17.63 -6.62
N GLY A 85 11.45 16.97 -7.76
CA GLY A 85 11.11 15.56 -7.92
C GLY A 85 11.95 14.92 -9.01
N SER A 86 11.51 13.78 -9.52
CA SER A 86 12.17 13.05 -10.60
C SER A 86 11.18 12.71 -11.71
N VAL A 87 11.61 12.83 -12.97
CA VAL A 87 10.85 12.43 -14.15
C VAL A 87 11.75 11.56 -15.00
N LYS A 88 11.35 10.30 -15.21
CA LYS A 88 12.18 9.30 -15.93
C LYS A 88 13.60 9.21 -15.36
N GLY A 89 13.72 9.21 -14.03
CA GLY A 89 15.01 9.17 -13.33
C GLY A 89 15.79 10.48 -13.29
N GLN A 90 15.31 11.55 -13.95
CA GLN A 90 16.01 12.84 -13.98
C GLN A 90 15.43 13.84 -12.98
N ALA A 91 16.31 14.43 -12.17
CA ALA A 91 15.94 15.50 -11.25
C ALA A 91 15.27 16.66 -11.99
N THR A 92 14.09 17.06 -11.51
CA THR A 92 13.28 18.13 -12.10
C THR A 92 12.93 19.14 -11.03
N GLU A 93 13.30 20.39 -11.26
CA GLU A 93 12.95 21.54 -10.43
C GLU A 93 11.92 22.41 -11.12
N VAL A 94 10.84 22.73 -10.41
CA VAL A 94 9.79 23.65 -10.86
C VAL A 94 9.64 24.79 -9.87
N LEU A 95 9.77 26.04 -10.34
CA LEU A 95 9.51 27.24 -9.55
C LEU A 95 8.24 27.92 -10.05
N LEU A 96 7.29 28.10 -9.13
CA LEU A 96 5.96 28.67 -9.37
C LEU A 96 5.77 29.89 -8.47
N GLN A 97 5.59 31.06 -9.05
CA GLN A 97 5.32 32.29 -8.30
C GLN A 97 3.84 32.62 -8.30
N VAL A 98 3.28 32.95 -7.13
CA VAL A 98 1.87 33.37 -6.99
C VAL A 98 1.60 34.61 -7.86
N GLY A 99 0.49 34.60 -8.60
CA GLY A 99 0.10 35.68 -9.49
C GLY A 99 0.80 35.69 -10.86
N ASN A 100 1.82 34.86 -11.07
CA ASN A 100 2.53 34.78 -12.34
C ASN A 100 1.97 33.65 -13.22
N THR A 101 1.67 33.93 -14.49
CA THR A 101 1.20 32.94 -15.48
C THR A 101 2.35 32.18 -16.15
N SER A 102 3.56 32.28 -15.60
CA SER A 102 4.74 31.55 -16.04
C SER A 102 5.45 30.93 -14.85
N ALA A 103 6.09 29.78 -15.09
CA ALA A 103 6.96 29.08 -14.17
C ALA A 103 8.33 28.88 -14.80
N THR A 104 9.32 28.44 -14.03
CA THR A 104 10.58 27.93 -14.56
C THR A 104 10.72 26.45 -14.26
N VAL A 105 11.06 25.65 -15.26
CA VAL A 105 11.35 24.22 -15.16
C VAL A 105 12.80 24.02 -15.54
N ASN A 106 13.64 23.58 -14.60
CA ASN A 106 15.10 23.48 -14.79
C ASN A 106 15.71 24.76 -15.40
N GLY A 107 15.30 25.93 -14.88
CA GLY A 107 15.74 27.24 -15.36
C GLY A 107 15.06 27.74 -16.65
N THR A 108 14.33 26.89 -17.37
CA THR A 108 13.63 27.28 -18.61
C THR A 108 12.21 27.76 -18.33
N LYS A 109 11.82 28.89 -18.92
CA LYS A 109 10.49 29.48 -18.70
C LYS A 109 9.40 28.70 -19.44
N VAL A 110 8.32 28.36 -18.74
CA VAL A 110 7.14 27.69 -19.28
C VAL A 110 5.86 28.49 -18.99
N LYS A 111 4.88 28.40 -19.90
CA LYS A 111 3.57 29.04 -19.72
C LYS A 111 2.66 28.15 -18.87
N LEU A 112 1.94 28.75 -17.94
CA LEU A 112 0.94 28.07 -17.13
C LEU A 112 -0.47 28.26 -17.71
N ALA A 113 -1.37 27.32 -17.43
CA ALA A 113 -2.77 27.43 -17.78
C ALA A 113 -3.45 28.61 -17.08
N ALA A 114 -3.02 28.92 -15.85
CA ALA A 114 -3.37 30.12 -15.11
C ALA A 114 -2.29 30.44 -14.06
N ALA A 115 -2.40 31.57 -13.38
CA ALA A 115 -1.49 31.88 -12.28
C ALA A 115 -1.81 31.02 -11.04
N PRO A 116 -0.79 30.55 -10.29
CA PRO A 116 -0.97 30.07 -8.92
C PRO A 116 -1.61 31.15 -8.06
N VAL A 117 -2.48 30.76 -7.13
CA VAL A 117 -3.22 31.67 -6.25
C VAL A 117 -3.05 31.28 -4.80
N GLN A 118 -3.11 32.26 -3.89
CA GLN A 118 -3.18 32.00 -2.47
C GLN A 118 -4.61 32.22 -1.97
N ARG A 119 -5.20 31.22 -1.31
CA ARG A 119 -6.56 31.26 -0.75
C ARG A 119 -6.58 30.46 0.55
N GLU A 120 -7.26 30.97 1.57
CA GLU A 120 -7.42 30.27 2.87
C GLU A 120 -6.08 29.78 3.47
N GLY A 121 -5.01 30.57 3.31
CA GLY A 121 -3.68 30.20 3.81
C GLY A 121 -3.02 29.03 3.07
N ARG A 122 -3.52 28.65 1.90
CA ARG A 122 -2.93 27.62 1.02
C ARG A 122 -2.60 28.19 -0.35
N VAL A 123 -1.51 27.70 -0.94
CA VAL A 123 -1.18 27.96 -2.34
C VAL A 123 -1.87 26.90 -3.19
N LEU A 124 -2.72 27.34 -4.11
CA LEU A 124 -3.41 26.52 -5.07
C LEU A 124 -2.76 26.70 -6.44
N ILE A 125 -2.53 25.60 -7.14
CA ILE A 125 -1.84 25.59 -8.43
C ILE A 125 -2.76 24.98 -9.49
N PRO A 126 -2.75 25.49 -10.73
CA PRO A 126 -3.43 24.84 -11.85
C PRO A 126 -2.89 23.42 -12.01
N LEU A 127 -3.75 22.44 -11.77
CA LEU A 127 -3.36 21.04 -11.71
C LEU A 127 -2.67 20.58 -12.99
N SER A 128 -3.24 20.91 -14.16
CA SER A 128 -2.69 20.52 -15.45
C SER A 128 -1.28 21.03 -15.68
N SER A 129 -0.96 22.24 -15.22
CA SER A 129 0.36 22.85 -15.39
C SER A 129 1.41 22.22 -14.48
N PHE A 130 1.00 21.69 -13.34
CA PHE A 130 1.89 20.99 -12.42
C PHE A 130 2.11 19.55 -12.84
N SER A 131 1.02 18.78 -13.02
CA SER A 131 1.07 17.37 -13.35
C SER A 131 1.87 17.08 -14.62
N SER A 132 1.76 17.95 -15.64
CA SER A 132 2.53 17.80 -16.87
C SER A 132 4.05 17.89 -16.68
N GLN A 133 4.53 18.65 -15.68
CA GLN A 133 5.98 18.78 -15.44
C GLN A 133 6.56 17.55 -14.77
N PHE A 134 5.73 16.74 -14.11
CA PHE A 134 6.16 15.55 -13.38
C PHE A 134 5.72 14.23 -14.05
N GLY A 135 5.24 14.30 -15.30
CA GLY A 135 4.80 13.12 -16.05
C GLY A 135 3.53 12.47 -15.51
N VAL A 136 2.73 13.20 -14.72
CA VAL A 136 1.51 12.70 -14.10
C VAL A 136 0.35 12.80 -15.10
N GLY A 137 -0.30 11.67 -15.38
CA GLY A 137 -1.50 11.63 -16.20
C GLY A 137 -2.67 12.30 -15.47
N VAL A 138 -3.50 13.07 -16.17
CA VAL A 138 -4.67 13.75 -15.59
C VAL A 138 -5.90 13.47 -16.44
N LYS A 139 -6.95 12.99 -15.80
CA LYS A 139 -8.29 12.83 -16.40
C LYS A 139 -9.33 13.55 -15.55
N TRP A 140 -10.26 14.24 -16.22
CA TRP A 140 -11.42 14.85 -15.59
C TRP A 140 -12.68 14.08 -15.96
N ASP A 141 -13.49 13.75 -14.95
CA ASP A 141 -14.82 13.19 -15.12
C ASP A 141 -15.86 14.25 -14.70
N GLN A 142 -16.63 14.73 -15.67
CA GLN A 142 -17.60 15.80 -15.45
C GLN A 142 -18.81 15.35 -14.63
N ALA A 143 -19.26 14.10 -14.80
CA ALA A 143 -20.47 13.58 -14.16
C ALA A 143 -20.27 13.44 -12.65
N THR A 144 -19.10 12.96 -12.24
CA THR A 144 -18.73 12.74 -10.84
C THR A 144 -17.91 13.88 -10.24
N ARG A 145 -17.49 14.86 -11.06
CA ARG A 145 -16.56 15.94 -10.70
C ARG A 145 -15.27 15.40 -10.08
N THR A 146 -14.73 14.37 -10.71
CA THR A 146 -13.53 13.66 -10.24
C THR A 146 -12.33 13.99 -11.13
N VAL A 147 -11.23 14.39 -10.50
CA VAL A 147 -9.89 14.36 -11.08
C VAL A 147 -9.26 13.00 -10.79
N SER A 148 -8.83 12.29 -11.81
CA SER A 148 -7.98 11.10 -11.66
C SER A 148 -6.56 11.44 -12.08
N LEU A 149 -5.61 11.22 -11.17
CA LEU A 149 -4.18 11.35 -11.38
C LEU A 149 -3.58 9.95 -11.49
N VAL A 150 -2.68 9.77 -12.44
CA VAL A 150 -1.90 8.53 -12.62
C VAL A 150 -0.43 8.90 -12.45
N SER A 151 0.21 8.36 -11.42
CA SER A 151 1.64 8.56 -11.18
C SER A 151 2.48 7.86 -12.26
N PRO A 152 3.68 8.36 -12.57
CA PRO A 152 4.58 7.66 -13.47
C PRO A 152 5.04 6.31 -12.89
N GLN A 153 5.58 5.45 -13.75
CA GLN A 153 6.28 4.25 -13.31
C GLN A 153 7.45 4.61 -12.39
N ARG A 154 7.72 3.69 -11.47
CA ARG A 154 8.78 3.81 -10.48
C ARG A 154 9.47 2.46 -10.31
N GLU A 155 10.79 2.48 -10.17
CA GLU A 155 11.58 1.33 -9.74
C GLU A 155 11.19 0.91 -8.31
N MET A 156 10.94 -0.38 -8.13
CA MET A 156 10.54 -1.00 -6.86
C MET A 156 11.09 -2.42 -6.76
N HIS A 157 11.40 -2.84 -5.53
CA HIS A 157 11.68 -4.23 -5.23
C HIS A 157 10.39 -5.05 -5.30
N LEU A 158 10.31 -6.00 -6.23
CA LEU A 158 9.19 -6.91 -6.37
C LEU A 158 9.54 -8.28 -5.81
N ARG A 159 8.78 -8.74 -4.82
CA ARG A 159 8.86 -10.10 -4.29
C ARG A 159 7.60 -10.86 -4.62
N ALA A 160 7.69 -12.14 -4.99
CA ALA A 160 6.53 -13.01 -5.08
C ALA A 160 6.72 -14.25 -4.22
N PHE A 161 5.62 -14.73 -3.63
CA PHE A 161 5.63 -16.02 -2.94
C PHE A 161 5.40 -17.14 -3.96
N TYR A 162 6.39 -18.02 -4.12
CA TYR A 162 6.24 -19.26 -4.86
C TYR A 162 5.79 -20.35 -3.87
N ALA A 163 4.49 -20.52 -3.74
CA ALA A 163 3.88 -21.43 -2.77
C ALA A 163 2.63 -22.08 -3.36
N VAL A 164 2.18 -23.20 -2.80
CA VAL A 164 0.85 -23.81 -3.05
C VAL A 164 0.50 -23.95 -4.55
N ARG A 165 1.12 -24.89 -5.29
CA ARG A 165 0.83 -25.12 -6.73
C ARG A 165 1.16 -23.94 -7.67
N ALA A 166 2.25 -23.21 -7.42
CA ALA A 166 2.69 -22.07 -8.25
C ALA A 166 3.51 -22.44 -9.51
N PHE A 167 3.82 -23.73 -9.75
CA PHE A 167 4.74 -24.15 -10.82
C PHE A 167 4.34 -23.71 -12.23
N HIS A 168 3.04 -23.61 -12.50
CA HIS A 168 2.53 -23.17 -13.81
C HIS A 168 2.83 -21.70 -14.15
N GLU A 169 3.28 -20.89 -13.17
CA GLU A 169 3.68 -19.47 -13.33
C GLU A 169 5.18 -19.28 -13.13
N ILE A 170 5.99 -20.35 -13.24
CA ILE A 170 7.44 -20.26 -13.07
C ILE A 170 8.10 -19.30 -14.08
N ASP A 171 7.49 -19.08 -15.24
CA ASP A 171 7.93 -18.11 -16.26
C ASP A 171 7.82 -16.66 -15.81
N LEU A 172 7.08 -16.38 -14.71
CA LEU A 172 7.01 -15.06 -14.10
C LEU A 172 8.14 -14.79 -13.09
N VAL A 173 8.92 -15.80 -12.68
CA VAL A 173 10.06 -15.59 -11.76
C VAL A 173 11.01 -14.47 -12.22
N PRO A 174 11.42 -14.38 -13.51
CA PRO A 174 12.31 -13.33 -14.00
C PRO A 174 11.78 -11.90 -13.84
N SER A 175 10.46 -11.73 -13.67
CA SER A 175 9.83 -10.43 -13.44
C SER A 175 9.95 -9.92 -11.99
N MET A 176 10.52 -10.71 -11.09
CA MET A 176 10.68 -10.39 -9.66
C MET A 176 12.14 -10.14 -9.28
N ASN A 177 12.40 -9.32 -8.26
CA ASN A 177 13.72 -9.15 -7.65
C ASN A 177 14.04 -10.27 -6.67
N SER A 178 13.02 -10.87 -6.05
CA SER A 178 13.19 -12.02 -5.17
C SER A 178 11.97 -12.92 -5.16
N ILE A 179 12.17 -14.19 -4.82
CA ILE A 179 11.10 -15.18 -4.70
C ILE A 179 11.17 -15.79 -3.31
N ALA A 180 10.03 -15.84 -2.61
CA ALA A 180 9.89 -16.55 -1.33
C ALA A 180 9.25 -17.93 -1.57
N PHE A 181 10.04 -18.98 -1.45
CA PHE A 181 9.61 -20.35 -1.68
C PHE A 181 8.93 -20.93 -0.44
N GLY A 182 7.61 -21.11 -0.53
CA GLY A 182 6.75 -21.69 0.51
C GLY A 182 6.91 -23.20 0.64
N TRP A 183 8.10 -23.65 1.00
CA TRP A 183 8.47 -25.08 0.99
C TRP A 183 8.86 -25.61 2.37
N SER A 184 8.76 -24.78 3.41
CA SER A 184 9.11 -25.19 4.76
C SER A 184 8.16 -24.65 5.81
N ARG A 185 8.14 -25.34 6.95
CA ARG A 185 7.38 -24.91 8.11
C ARG A 185 8.03 -25.35 9.41
N ILE A 186 7.62 -24.73 10.50
CA ILE A 186 7.70 -25.33 11.83
C ILE A 186 6.34 -25.98 12.12
N ASP A 187 6.35 -27.27 12.42
CA ASP A 187 5.13 -28.02 12.73
C ASP A 187 4.61 -27.71 14.14
N ARG A 188 3.45 -28.28 14.51
CA ARG A 188 2.84 -28.06 15.84
C ARG A 188 3.66 -28.64 17.00
N ASN A 189 4.62 -29.51 16.72
CA ASN A 189 5.53 -30.07 17.71
C ASN A 189 6.80 -29.24 17.88
N GLY A 190 6.98 -28.20 17.05
CA GLY A 190 8.15 -27.34 17.05
C GLY A 190 9.31 -27.87 16.21
N GLN A 191 9.05 -28.82 15.32
CA GLN A 191 10.05 -29.35 14.39
C GLN A 191 10.02 -28.57 13.08
N PHE A 192 11.19 -28.11 12.65
CA PHE A 192 11.36 -27.65 11.28
C PHE A 192 11.21 -28.83 10.31
N THR A 193 10.51 -28.63 9.21
CA THR A 193 10.30 -29.66 8.19
C THR A 193 10.14 -29.05 6.80
N LEU A 194 10.61 -29.81 5.81
CA LEU A 194 10.41 -29.58 4.37
C LEU A 194 9.29 -30.48 3.81
N GLN A 195 8.56 -31.18 4.68
CA GLN A 195 7.47 -32.08 4.33
C GLN A 195 6.15 -31.56 4.90
N GLY A 196 5.05 -31.87 4.21
CA GLY A 196 3.70 -31.51 4.63
C GLY A 196 2.74 -31.44 3.45
N ASP A 197 1.50 -31.07 3.72
CA ASP A 197 0.45 -31.01 2.70
C ASP A 197 0.46 -29.69 1.91
N GLU A 198 0.79 -28.59 2.57
CA GLU A 198 0.67 -27.22 2.03
C GLU A 198 2.02 -26.59 1.73
N TYR A 199 2.96 -26.69 2.67
CA TYR A 199 4.32 -26.15 2.58
C TYR A 199 5.31 -27.30 2.65
N TYR A 200 5.86 -27.65 1.48
CA TYR A 200 6.81 -28.75 1.33
C TYR A 200 7.75 -28.48 0.15
N LEU A 201 8.95 -29.06 0.22
CA LEU A 201 9.89 -29.10 -0.89
C LEU A 201 9.33 -30.05 -1.96
N PRO A 202 9.04 -29.56 -3.18
CA PRO A 202 8.40 -30.39 -4.20
C PRO A 202 9.32 -31.52 -4.69
N GLU A 203 8.73 -32.58 -5.24
CA GLU A 203 9.50 -33.62 -5.92
C GLU A 203 10.04 -33.11 -7.26
N ALA A 204 11.14 -33.70 -7.73
CA ALA A 204 11.70 -33.40 -9.04
C ALA A 204 10.78 -33.85 -10.17
N ALA A 205 10.67 -33.03 -11.22
CA ALA A 205 9.96 -33.34 -12.46
C ALA A 205 10.98 -33.45 -13.60
N GLY A 206 11.56 -34.64 -13.78
CA GLY A 206 12.64 -34.85 -14.74
C GLY A 206 13.90 -34.11 -14.33
N GLU A 207 14.42 -33.24 -15.20
CA GLU A 207 15.61 -32.41 -14.94
C GLU A 207 15.30 -31.17 -14.07
N VAL A 208 14.02 -30.81 -13.93
CA VAL A 208 13.61 -29.67 -13.10
C VAL A 208 13.48 -30.15 -11.66
N THR A 209 14.39 -29.70 -10.79
CA THR A 209 14.38 -30.01 -9.36
C THR A 209 14.15 -28.72 -8.54
N PRO A 210 13.78 -28.82 -7.26
CA PRO A 210 13.72 -27.64 -6.39
C PRO A 210 15.04 -26.86 -6.37
N GLN A 211 16.18 -27.57 -6.37
CA GLN A 211 17.51 -26.97 -6.35
C GLN A 211 17.83 -26.27 -7.68
N THR A 212 17.44 -26.84 -8.82
CA THR A 212 17.63 -26.14 -10.11
C THR A 212 16.77 -24.88 -10.18
N ILE A 213 15.52 -24.91 -9.69
CA ILE A 213 14.66 -23.72 -9.65
C ILE A 213 15.29 -22.61 -8.78
N VAL A 214 15.87 -22.96 -7.63
CA VAL A 214 16.56 -22.02 -6.74
C VAL A 214 17.82 -21.47 -7.41
N ALA A 215 18.63 -22.33 -8.03
CA ALA A 215 19.84 -21.93 -8.74
C ALA A 215 19.54 -21.03 -9.96
N ASP A 216 18.54 -21.39 -10.77
CA ASP A 216 18.13 -20.62 -11.95
C ASP A 216 17.65 -19.21 -11.58
N ALA A 217 17.00 -19.06 -10.42
CA ALA A 217 16.64 -17.75 -9.89
C ALA A 217 17.90 -16.95 -9.50
N ALA A 218 18.82 -17.56 -8.75
CA ALA A 218 20.06 -16.92 -8.33
C ALA A 218 20.93 -16.48 -9.54
N ASP A 219 21.06 -17.31 -10.56
CA ASP A 219 21.81 -17.03 -11.80
C ASP A 219 21.22 -15.84 -12.58
N GLN A 220 19.94 -15.54 -12.39
CA GLN A 220 19.25 -14.38 -12.96
C GLN A 220 19.28 -13.15 -12.05
N ASN A 221 20.11 -13.15 -11.00
CA ASN A 221 20.19 -12.12 -9.96
C ASN A 221 18.86 -11.93 -9.20
N ILE A 222 18.10 -13.01 -9.03
CA ILE A 222 16.86 -13.03 -8.25
C ILE A 222 17.17 -13.74 -6.95
N ILE A 223 16.95 -13.09 -5.82
CA ILE A 223 17.30 -13.69 -4.52
C ILE A 223 16.25 -14.76 -4.16
N PRO A 224 16.63 -16.05 -4.04
CA PRO A 224 15.70 -17.08 -3.62
C PRO A 224 15.66 -17.14 -2.08
N TYR A 225 14.52 -16.82 -1.50
CA TYR A 225 14.28 -16.91 -0.06
C TYR A 225 13.59 -18.23 0.29
N LEU A 226 14.05 -18.89 1.35
CA LEU A 226 13.28 -19.94 2.02
C LEU A 226 12.20 -19.29 2.90
N MET A 227 10.93 -19.51 2.57
CA MET A 227 9.84 -19.12 3.46
C MET A 227 9.65 -20.21 4.53
N VAL A 228 9.63 -19.79 5.80
CA VAL A 228 9.41 -20.66 6.96
C VAL A 228 8.09 -20.28 7.61
N TYR A 229 7.06 -21.07 7.33
CA TYR A 229 5.73 -20.88 7.89
C TYR A 229 5.62 -21.42 9.32
N ALA A 230 5.00 -20.66 10.24
CA ALA A 230 4.58 -21.18 11.53
C ALA A 230 3.35 -20.44 12.02
N LEU A 231 2.41 -21.16 12.64
CA LEU A 231 1.16 -20.60 13.17
C LEU A 231 1.10 -20.75 14.69
N ASP A 232 0.74 -19.69 15.39
CA ASP A 232 0.42 -19.70 16.81
C ASP A 232 -1.09 -19.71 17.04
N GLY A 233 -1.75 -20.84 16.77
CA GLY A 233 -3.19 -20.98 17.04
C GLY A 233 -3.45 -21.45 18.47
N GLN A 234 -2.65 -22.41 18.94
CA GLN A 234 -2.77 -23.07 20.22
C GLN A 234 -1.59 -22.80 21.18
N GLY A 235 -0.66 -21.92 20.81
CA GLY A 235 0.54 -21.62 21.60
C GLY A 235 1.75 -22.47 21.19
N GLU A 236 1.64 -23.24 20.10
CA GLU A 236 2.71 -24.10 19.58
C GLU A 236 3.94 -23.29 19.15
N LEU A 237 3.76 -22.15 18.49
CA LEU A 237 4.88 -21.31 18.09
C LEU A 237 5.40 -20.52 19.30
N THR A 238 4.53 -20.02 20.17
CA THR A 238 4.96 -19.40 21.43
C THR A 238 5.81 -20.36 22.27
N LYS A 239 5.44 -21.65 22.31
CA LYS A 239 6.24 -22.70 22.94
C LYS A 239 7.62 -22.81 22.31
N VAL A 240 7.70 -22.90 20.97
CA VAL A 240 8.99 -22.94 20.24
C VAL A 240 9.84 -21.73 20.58
N LEU A 241 9.27 -20.52 20.54
CA LEU A 241 10.01 -19.29 20.83
C LEU A 241 10.47 -19.22 22.29
N SER A 242 9.73 -19.81 23.24
CA SER A 242 10.08 -19.82 24.67
C SER A 242 11.13 -20.87 25.05
N ASP A 243 11.12 -22.03 24.42
CA ASP A 243 12.00 -23.17 24.75
C ASP A 243 13.31 -23.11 23.94
N SER A 244 14.45 -23.04 24.64
CA SER A 244 15.75 -22.93 23.97
C SER A 244 16.09 -24.12 23.09
N SER A 245 15.74 -25.34 23.49
CA SER A 245 16.03 -26.52 22.68
C SER A 245 15.20 -26.55 21.41
N LEU A 246 13.93 -26.15 21.48
CA LEU A 246 13.08 -26.05 20.28
C LEU A 246 13.52 -24.92 19.36
N ARG A 247 13.89 -23.74 19.91
CA ARG A 247 14.49 -22.67 19.12
C ARG A 247 15.73 -23.16 18.39
N ASP A 248 16.69 -23.73 19.11
CA ASP A 248 17.97 -24.19 18.54
C ASP A 248 17.76 -25.20 17.42
N LYS A 249 16.88 -26.19 17.64
CA LYS A 249 16.54 -27.20 16.61
C LYS A 249 15.88 -26.59 15.39
N SER A 250 14.93 -25.67 15.57
CA SER A 250 14.27 -25.02 14.44
C SER A 250 15.24 -24.17 13.63
N ILE A 251 16.13 -23.42 14.29
CA ILE A 251 17.17 -22.61 13.65
C ILE A 251 18.18 -23.48 12.92
N GLN A 252 18.59 -24.60 13.52
CA GLN A 252 19.47 -25.57 12.86
C GLN A 252 18.85 -26.09 11.56
N GLY A 253 17.58 -26.52 11.59
CA GLY A 253 16.90 -27.02 10.40
C GLY A 253 16.76 -25.96 9.30
N ILE A 254 16.51 -24.69 9.67
CA ILE A 254 16.49 -23.58 8.72
C ILE A 254 17.88 -23.41 8.08
N ASN A 255 18.96 -23.42 8.87
CA ASN A 255 20.33 -23.25 8.36
C ASN A 255 20.75 -24.39 7.42
N GLU A 256 20.41 -25.63 7.77
CA GLU A 256 20.63 -26.82 6.94
C GLU A 256 19.88 -26.66 5.61
N ALA A 257 18.57 -26.35 5.64
CA ALA A 257 17.78 -26.17 4.43
C ALA A 257 18.27 -25.02 3.55
N VAL A 258 18.68 -23.89 4.13
CA VAL A 258 19.27 -22.75 3.41
C VAL A 258 20.54 -23.18 2.69
N THR A 259 21.44 -23.87 3.39
CA THR A 259 22.76 -24.26 2.86
C THR A 259 22.63 -25.35 1.80
N GLU A 260 21.85 -26.40 2.07
CA GLU A 260 21.71 -27.57 1.18
C GLU A 260 20.96 -27.25 -0.11
N ASN A 261 20.05 -26.28 -0.08
CA ASN A 261 19.23 -25.93 -1.25
C ASN A 261 19.63 -24.62 -1.92
N GLY A 262 20.67 -23.92 -1.43
CA GLY A 262 21.23 -22.73 -2.06
C GLY A 262 20.37 -21.47 -1.94
N PHE A 263 19.61 -21.31 -0.87
CA PHE A 263 18.81 -20.10 -0.66
C PHE A 263 19.71 -18.91 -0.29
N GLY A 264 19.40 -17.73 -0.84
CA GLY A 264 20.06 -16.46 -0.53
C GLY A 264 19.39 -15.66 0.59
N GLY A 265 18.28 -16.17 1.14
CA GLY A 265 17.58 -15.51 2.22
C GLY A 265 16.57 -16.40 2.94
N VAL A 266 16.02 -15.90 4.06
CA VAL A 266 14.94 -16.51 4.82
C VAL A 266 13.81 -15.50 5.01
N VAL A 267 12.56 -15.89 4.72
CA VAL A 267 11.35 -15.15 5.12
C VAL A 267 10.70 -15.91 6.26
N LEU A 268 10.64 -15.31 7.45
CA LEU A 268 9.84 -15.87 8.54
C LEU A 268 8.39 -15.42 8.38
N ASP A 269 7.50 -16.38 8.17
CA ASP A 269 6.06 -16.17 8.12
C ASP A 269 5.43 -16.76 9.38
N PHE A 270 5.66 -16.06 10.49
CA PHE A 270 5.28 -16.47 11.84
C PHE A 270 4.00 -15.75 12.22
N GLU A 271 2.88 -16.44 12.15
CA GLU A 271 1.53 -15.90 12.34
C GLU A 271 0.95 -16.24 13.71
N GLY A 272 -0.09 -15.53 14.16
CA GLY A 272 -0.80 -15.87 15.39
C GLY A 272 -0.33 -15.18 16.67
N LEU A 273 0.82 -14.50 16.64
CA LEU A 273 1.52 -14.11 17.86
C LEU A 273 0.83 -12.96 18.62
N GLY A 274 0.76 -13.10 19.94
CA GLY A 274 0.28 -12.08 20.89
C GLY A 274 -1.20 -12.20 21.24
N PHE A 275 -1.84 -13.33 20.93
CA PHE A 275 -3.19 -13.65 21.40
C PHE A 275 -3.22 -14.28 22.79
N LYS A 276 -2.23 -15.15 23.11
CA LYS A 276 -2.21 -15.92 24.36
C LYS A 276 -1.28 -15.34 25.42
N LEU A 277 -0.11 -14.86 24.99
CA LEU A 277 0.89 -14.26 25.85
C LEU A 277 0.76 -12.73 25.82
N ASP A 278 1.19 -12.07 26.91
CA ASP A 278 1.34 -10.61 26.91
C ASP A 278 2.14 -10.13 25.69
N ALA A 279 1.69 -9.04 25.07
CA ALA A 279 2.25 -8.55 23.83
C ALA A 279 3.76 -8.25 23.94
N LYS A 280 4.23 -7.66 25.05
CA LYS A 280 5.64 -7.30 25.22
C LYS A 280 6.50 -8.53 25.46
N GLN A 281 5.99 -9.49 26.21
CA GLN A 281 6.67 -10.78 26.37
C GLN A 281 6.77 -11.52 25.04
N GLN A 282 5.69 -11.56 24.26
CA GLN A 282 5.68 -12.20 22.94
C GLN A 282 6.65 -11.53 21.97
N GLN A 283 6.62 -10.19 21.91
CA GLN A 283 7.55 -9.40 21.12
C GLN A 283 9.01 -9.73 21.45
N LYS A 284 9.35 -9.82 22.75
CA LYS A 284 10.70 -10.19 23.18
C LYS A 284 11.09 -11.57 22.67
N LEU A 285 10.21 -12.57 22.77
CA LEU A 285 10.49 -13.93 22.30
C LEU A 285 10.76 -13.98 20.80
N LEU A 286 9.95 -13.28 19.99
CA LEU A 286 10.18 -13.20 18.54
C LEU A 286 11.49 -12.46 18.23
N ASN A 287 11.75 -11.32 18.88
CA ASN A 287 12.99 -10.56 18.69
C ASN A 287 14.24 -11.39 19.01
N ASP A 288 14.20 -12.14 20.12
CA ASP A 288 15.30 -13.02 20.52
C ASP A 288 15.53 -14.14 19.50
N TYR A 289 14.45 -14.74 18.97
CA TYR A 289 14.53 -15.75 17.92
C TYR A 289 15.17 -15.21 16.63
N VAL A 290 14.70 -14.06 16.13
CA VAL A 290 15.23 -13.44 14.91
C VAL A 290 16.70 -13.08 15.09
N LYS A 291 17.08 -12.55 16.26
CA LYS A 291 18.47 -12.25 16.59
C LYS A 291 19.34 -13.51 16.59
N GLN A 292 18.83 -14.60 17.15
CA GLN A 292 19.54 -15.88 17.21
C GLN A 292 19.70 -16.49 15.81
N LEU A 293 18.64 -16.50 15.00
CA LEU A 293 18.68 -16.96 13.62
C LEU A 293 19.71 -16.16 12.81
N LYS A 294 19.68 -14.83 12.89
CA LYS A 294 20.65 -13.96 12.22
C LYS A 294 22.09 -14.23 12.60
N ALA A 295 22.36 -14.52 13.87
CA ALA A 295 23.70 -14.84 14.32
C ALA A 295 24.19 -16.22 13.82
N SER A 296 23.27 -17.11 13.45
CA SER A 296 23.57 -18.48 13.02
C SER A 296 23.70 -18.65 11.51
N LEU A 297 23.02 -17.80 10.73
CA LEU A 297 23.07 -17.83 9.27
C LEU A 297 24.42 -17.29 8.74
N PRO A 298 24.87 -17.74 7.55
CA PRO A 298 25.97 -17.10 6.84
C PRO A 298 25.71 -15.61 6.59
N ARG A 299 26.77 -14.80 6.53
CA ARG A 299 26.68 -13.32 6.55
C ARG A 299 25.93 -12.72 5.36
N ASP A 300 25.95 -13.41 4.24
CA ASP A 300 25.33 -13.04 2.96
C ASP A 300 23.86 -13.46 2.86
N ILE A 301 23.35 -14.25 3.82
CA ILE A 301 21.94 -14.64 3.84
C ILE A 301 21.09 -13.51 4.41
N SER A 302 20.15 -13.04 3.59
CA SER A 302 19.19 -12.00 3.98
C SER A 302 18.08 -12.54 4.89
N ILE A 303 17.58 -11.72 5.79
CA ILE A 303 16.44 -12.04 6.66
C ILE A 303 15.30 -11.09 6.40
N SER A 304 14.11 -11.65 6.17
CA SER A 304 12.86 -10.94 6.05
C SER A 304 11.82 -11.53 6.98
N LEU A 305 10.82 -10.73 7.34
CA LEU A 305 9.65 -11.20 8.07
C LEU A 305 8.37 -10.75 7.39
N ALA A 306 7.44 -11.68 7.19
CA ALA A 306 6.05 -11.36 6.95
C ALA A 306 5.36 -11.09 8.29
N VAL A 307 4.76 -9.91 8.43
CA VAL A 307 4.17 -9.43 9.69
C VAL A 307 2.72 -9.00 9.48
N PRO A 308 1.80 -9.34 10.40
CA PRO A 308 0.43 -8.88 10.33
C PRO A 308 0.35 -7.38 10.60
N PRO A 309 -0.51 -6.63 9.90
CA PRO A 309 -0.52 -5.18 9.99
C PRO A 309 -0.93 -4.73 11.39
N LEU A 310 -0.41 -3.59 11.87
CA LEU A 310 -0.65 -3.12 13.24
C LEU A 310 -2.12 -2.77 13.55
N ASN A 311 -2.93 -2.53 12.51
CA ASN A 311 -4.38 -2.40 12.61
C ASN A 311 -5.14 -3.74 12.66
N SER A 312 -4.44 -4.87 12.69
CA SER A 312 -5.01 -6.20 12.98
C SER A 312 -5.15 -6.45 14.49
N ALA A 313 -5.69 -7.61 14.84
CA ALA A 313 -5.79 -8.08 16.22
C ALA A 313 -4.45 -8.56 16.81
N TYR A 314 -3.46 -8.88 15.99
CA TYR A 314 -2.18 -9.42 16.44
C TYR A 314 -1.29 -8.33 17.06
N LYS A 315 -0.68 -8.62 18.22
CA LYS A 315 0.15 -7.65 18.97
C LYS A 315 1.55 -8.17 19.31
N GLY A 316 1.91 -9.38 18.88
CA GLY A 316 3.20 -10.02 19.19
C GLY A 316 4.41 -9.51 18.41
N TYR A 317 4.30 -8.41 17.64
CA TYR A 317 5.30 -7.98 16.66
C TYR A 317 5.84 -6.58 17.00
N ASP A 318 7.13 -6.50 17.33
CA ASP A 318 7.81 -5.23 17.61
C ASP A 318 8.46 -4.71 16.32
N TYR A 319 7.66 -4.00 15.52
CA TYR A 319 8.04 -3.50 14.20
C TYR A 319 9.39 -2.78 14.17
N LYS A 320 9.67 -1.93 15.18
CA LYS A 320 10.91 -1.16 15.25
C LYS A 320 12.12 -2.07 15.44
N THR A 321 12.03 -3.00 16.38
CA THR A 321 13.13 -3.92 16.68
C THR A 321 13.34 -4.88 15.53
N LEU A 322 12.26 -5.47 14.99
CA LEU A 322 12.30 -6.38 13.86
C LEU A 322 12.91 -5.73 12.62
N ALA A 323 12.57 -4.48 12.31
CA ALA A 323 13.18 -3.74 11.19
C ALA A 323 14.69 -3.43 11.38
N SER A 324 15.18 -3.43 12.63
CA SER A 324 16.63 -3.30 12.90
C SER A 324 17.38 -4.63 12.80
N LEU A 325 16.67 -5.75 13.02
CA LEU A 325 17.22 -7.10 12.91
C LEU A 325 17.16 -7.64 11.47
N ALA A 326 16.11 -7.33 10.72
CA ALA A 326 15.86 -7.83 9.36
C ALA A 326 16.34 -6.86 8.27
N ASP A 327 16.51 -7.38 7.05
CA ASP A 327 16.80 -6.62 5.84
C ASP A 327 15.54 -5.93 5.29
N ASP A 328 14.39 -6.59 5.38
CA ASP A 328 13.08 -5.99 5.10
C ASP A 328 11.94 -6.63 5.92
N LEU A 329 10.83 -5.91 6.02
CA LEU A 329 9.56 -6.40 6.55
C LEU A 329 8.51 -6.38 5.43
N ILE A 330 7.72 -7.44 5.33
CA ILE A 330 6.55 -7.54 4.47
C ILE A 330 5.31 -7.33 5.34
N ILE A 331 4.58 -6.23 5.14
CA ILE A 331 3.30 -6.02 5.84
C ILE A 331 2.18 -6.75 5.12
N MET A 332 1.56 -7.73 5.78
CA MET A 332 0.44 -8.51 5.25
C MET A 332 -0.87 -7.72 5.32
N ALA A 333 -0.92 -6.57 4.64
CA ALA A 333 -2.05 -5.62 4.67
C ALA A 333 -3.25 -6.12 3.84
N TYR A 334 -3.79 -7.28 4.20
CA TYR A 334 -4.91 -7.95 3.56
C TYR A 334 -5.68 -8.82 4.55
N GLN A 335 -6.73 -9.52 4.10
CA GLN A 335 -7.70 -10.24 4.94
C GLN A 335 -8.50 -9.31 5.87
N TYR A 336 -8.80 -8.09 5.42
CA TYR A 336 -9.72 -7.20 6.13
C TYR A 336 -11.19 -7.55 5.87
N ASN A 337 -11.46 -8.14 4.71
CA ASN A 337 -12.79 -8.61 4.37
C ASN A 337 -13.21 -9.79 5.27
N PRO A 338 -14.52 -9.96 5.55
CA PRO A 338 -15.02 -11.06 6.38
C PRO A 338 -14.56 -12.44 5.88
N ALA A 339 -14.35 -13.37 6.81
CA ALA A 339 -14.02 -14.76 6.47
C ALA A 339 -15.06 -15.36 5.51
N GLY A 340 -14.59 -16.08 4.49
CA GLY A 340 -15.45 -16.66 3.44
C GLY A 340 -15.81 -15.70 2.31
N THR A 341 -15.29 -14.47 2.32
CA THR A 341 -15.38 -13.57 1.15
C THR A 341 -14.78 -14.25 -0.08
N LYS A 342 -15.47 -14.12 -1.22
CA LYS A 342 -15.04 -14.70 -2.50
C LYS A 342 -13.74 -14.04 -3.00
N ALA A 343 -13.03 -14.74 -3.86
CA ALA A 343 -11.91 -14.16 -4.60
C ALA A 343 -12.35 -12.92 -5.41
N GLN A 344 -11.39 -12.05 -5.76
CA GLN A 344 -11.60 -10.83 -6.53
C GLN A 344 -12.52 -9.80 -5.83
N VAL A 345 -12.53 -9.80 -4.49
CA VAL A 345 -13.10 -8.72 -3.67
C VAL A 345 -11.94 -7.95 -3.04
N PRO A 346 -11.56 -6.78 -3.60
CA PRO A 346 -10.38 -6.04 -3.18
C PRO A 346 -10.36 -5.68 -1.70
N GLU A 347 -9.17 -5.65 -1.12
CA GLU A 347 -9.00 -5.16 0.26
C GLU A 347 -9.22 -3.64 0.29
N PRO A 348 -9.86 -3.08 1.35
CA PRO A 348 -10.15 -1.66 1.42
C PRO A 348 -8.88 -0.81 1.42
N ASN A 349 -8.70 0.04 0.41
CA ASN A 349 -7.53 0.91 0.28
C ASN A 349 -7.27 1.78 1.53
N SER A 350 -8.32 2.19 2.25
CA SER A 350 -8.18 2.96 3.49
C SER A 350 -7.52 2.17 4.64
N LEU A 351 -7.78 0.87 4.74
CA LEU A 351 -7.17 0.01 5.76
C LEU A 351 -5.73 -0.34 5.40
N VAL A 352 -5.44 -0.51 4.11
CA VAL A 352 -4.07 -0.71 3.62
C VAL A 352 -3.23 0.56 3.82
N ASP A 353 -3.76 1.73 3.47
CA ASP A 353 -3.13 3.03 3.70
C ASP A 353 -2.84 3.24 5.20
N GLN A 354 -3.81 2.93 6.07
CA GLN A 354 -3.61 2.97 7.53
C GLN A 354 -2.52 2.00 8.00
N ALA A 355 -2.45 0.78 7.46
CA ALA A 355 -1.41 -0.18 7.82
C ALA A 355 0.00 0.31 7.48
N ILE A 356 0.18 0.92 6.31
CA ILE A 356 1.44 1.54 5.90
C ILE A 356 1.82 2.66 6.88
N GLN A 357 0.89 3.58 7.14
CA GLN A 357 1.13 4.70 8.07
C GLN A 357 1.51 4.21 9.47
N LEU A 358 0.83 3.19 9.99
CA LEU A 358 1.15 2.62 11.30
C LEU A 358 2.55 1.98 11.32
N ALA A 359 2.94 1.26 10.27
CA ALA A 359 4.28 0.66 10.18
C ALA A 359 5.39 1.73 10.16
N LEU A 360 5.22 2.78 9.35
CA LEU A 360 6.16 3.90 9.29
C LEU A 360 6.23 4.65 10.63
N ASN A 361 5.08 4.93 11.25
CA ASN A 361 5.00 5.58 12.56
C ASN A 361 5.59 4.73 13.70
N ALA A 362 5.54 3.40 13.57
CA ALA A 362 6.22 2.48 14.49
C ALA A 362 7.76 2.53 14.35
N GLY A 363 8.29 3.19 13.32
CA GLY A 363 9.72 3.40 13.11
C GLY A 363 10.35 2.43 12.12
N VAL A 364 9.55 1.77 11.26
CA VAL A 364 10.10 0.98 10.14
C VAL A 364 10.60 1.95 9.06
N PRO A 365 11.87 1.85 8.64
CA PRO A 365 12.36 2.62 7.49
C PRO A 365 11.60 2.25 6.22
N LYS A 366 11.18 3.25 5.43
CA LYS A 366 10.41 3.04 4.19
C LYS A 366 11.17 2.16 3.17
N ASP A 367 12.49 2.30 3.10
CA ASP A 367 13.44 1.52 2.28
C ASP A 367 13.63 0.07 2.77
N LYS A 368 12.99 -0.31 3.88
CA LYS A 368 12.89 -1.69 4.38
C LYS A 368 11.48 -2.26 4.34
N LEU A 369 10.49 -1.52 3.88
CA LEU A 369 9.08 -1.93 3.96
C LEU A 369 8.56 -2.37 2.59
N LEU A 370 8.10 -3.62 2.51
CA LEU A 370 7.40 -4.18 1.35
C LEU A 370 5.90 -4.25 1.66
N LEU A 371 5.07 -3.73 0.76
CA LEU A 371 3.62 -3.87 0.86
C LEU A 371 3.17 -5.26 0.40
N GLY A 372 2.60 -6.05 1.30
CA GLY A 372 1.97 -7.33 0.95
C GLY A 372 0.65 -7.13 0.19
N ILE A 373 0.50 -7.81 -0.95
CA ILE A 373 -0.67 -7.76 -1.83
C ILE A 373 -1.18 -9.19 -2.05
N ASN A 374 -2.39 -9.49 -1.58
CA ASN A 374 -3.02 -10.80 -1.77
C ASN A 374 -3.79 -10.85 -3.11
N LEU A 375 -3.19 -11.45 -4.13
CA LEU A 375 -3.73 -11.57 -5.47
C LEU A 375 -5.05 -12.35 -5.54
N ASN A 376 -5.36 -13.19 -4.54
CA ASN A 376 -6.68 -13.83 -4.50
C ASN A 376 -7.81 -12.82 -4.23
N SER A 377 -7.54 -11.77 -3.43
CA SER A 377 -8.50 -10.71 -3.10
C SER A 377 -8.56 -9.64 -4.19
N GLU A 378 -7.42 -9.31 -4.81
CA GLU A 378 -7.29 -8.13 -5.68
C GLU A 378 -7.66 -8.39 -7.15
N THR A 379 -8.02 -7.33 -7.87
CA THR A 379 -8.21 -7.30 -9.33
C THR A 379 -7.03 -6.56 -9.99
N GLY A 380 -6.91 -6.57 -11.33
CA GLY A 380 -5.86 -5.77 -12.00
C GLY A 380 -5.90 -4.28 -11.60
N THR A 381 -7.08 -3.67 -11.56
CA THR A 381 -7.22 -2.27 -11.10
C THR A 381 -6.78 -2.12 -9.66
N SER A 382 -7.22 -2.98 -8.75
CA SER A 382 -6.91 -2.79 -7.33
C SER A 382 -5.47 -3.17 -6.97
N VAL A 383 -4.79 -4.00 -7.77
CA VAL A 383 -3.31 -4.16 -7.70
C VAL A 383 -2.61 -2.84 -8.02
N ASP A 384 -3.02 -2.13 -9.08
CA ASP A 384 -2.47 -0.80 -9.40
C ASP A 384 -2.73 0.20 -8.27
N ASP A 385 -3.91 0.18 -7.65
CA ASP A 385 -4.19 1.01 -6.47
C ASP A 385 -3.20 0.75 -5.32
N LYS A 386 -2.90 -0.52 -5.02
CA LYS A 386 -1.96 -0.90 -3.96
C LYS A 386 -0.54 -0.48 -4.29
N LEU A 387 -0.11 -0.64 -5.54
CA LEU A 387 1.19 -0.14 -6.00
C LEU A 387 1.26 1.39 -5.94
N GLY A 388 0.16 2.09 -6.25
CA GLY A 388 0.01 3.53 -6.04
C GLY A 388 0.21 3.95 -4.59
N LEU A 389 -0.35 3.20 -3.63
CA LEU A 389 -0.09 3.42 -2.20
C LEU A 389 1.39 3.21 -1.85
N ALA A 390 2.02 2.13 -2.35
CA ALA A 390 3.43 1.90 -2.09
C ALA A 390 4.32 3.02 -2.67
N LYS A 391 4.02 3.51 -3.88
CA LYS A 391 4.69 4.67 -4.50
C LYS A 391 4.51 5.94 -3.67
N ARG A 392 3.29 6.21 -3.19
CA ARG A 392 2.93 7.39 -2.39
C ARG A 392 3.77 7.53 -1.11
N TYR A 393 4.08 6.40 -0.46
CA TYR A 393 4.87 6.37 0.77
C TYR A 393 6.37 6.12 0.54
N ASP A 394 6.79 6.04 -0.72
CA ASP A 394 8.18 5.82 -1.09
C ASP A 394 8.76 4.52 -0.45
N LEU A 395 7.93 3.47 -0.46
CA LEU A 395 8.29 2.16 0.09
C LEU A 395 9.36 1.47 -0.75
N LYS A 396 10.09 0.51 -0.14
CA LYS A 396 11.04 -0.37 -0.83
C LYS A 396 10.40 -1.05 -2.04
N GLY A 397 9.16 -1.50 -1.88
CA GLY A 397 8.57 -2.40 -2.86
C GLY A 397 7.23 -3.01 -2.48
N ALA A 398 6.89 -4.09 -3.17
CA ALA A 398 5.69 -4.88 -2.93
C ALA A 398 6.01 -6.39 -2.90
N ALA A 399 5.22 -7.14 -2.15
CA ALA A 399 5.31 -8.59 -2.04
C ALA A 399 3.96 -9.24 -2.39
N PHE A 400 3.93 -10.09 -3.42
CA PHE A 400 2.69 -10.67 -3.95
C PHE A 400 2.44 -12.06 -3.36
N TRP A 401 1.32 -12.21 -2.64
CA TRP A 401 0.76 -13.49 -2.24
C TRP A 401 -0.33 -13.89 -3.24
N ARG A 402 -0.07 -14.76 -4.21
CA ARG A 402 1.17 -15.52 -4.48
C ARG A 402 1.36 -15.67 -5.99
N LEU A 403 2.55 -16.04 -6.43
CA LEU A 403 2.93 -16.08 -7.85
C LEU A 403 1.91 -16.85 -8.72
N GLY A 404 1.44 -17.99 -8.22
CA GLY A 404 0.46 -18.85 -8.90
C GLY A 404 -0.96 -18.29 -9.06
N LEU A 405 -1.17 -16.98 -8.89
CA LEU A 405 -2.47 -16.31 -9.02
C LEU A 405 -2.45 -15.14 -10.02
N PHE A 406 -1.30 -14.82 -10.60
CA PHE A 406 -1.16 -13.68 -11.51
C PHE A 406 -2.05 -13.80 -12.76
N ARG A 407 -2.19 -15.01 -13.32
CA ARG A 407 -3.03 -15.27 -14.50
C ARG A 407 -4.21 -16.21 -14.24
N GLU A 408 -4.45 -16.59 -12.98
CA GLU A 408 -5.54 -17.50 -12.57
C GLU A 408 -6.92 -16.97 -12.99
N PHE A 409 -7.16 -15.67 -12.81
CA PHE A 409 -8.45 -15.05 -13.14
C PHE A 409 -8.47 -14.42 -14.54
N ASN A 410 -7.38 -13.75 -14.91
CA ASN A 410 -7.11 -13.12 -16.21
C ASN A 410 -5.68 -12.53 -16.20
N ASN A 411 -5.23 -11.94 -17.32
CA ASN A 411 -3.88 -11.36 -17.43
C ASN A 411 -3.73 -9.94 -16.85
N GLN A 412 -4.80 -9.32 -16.34
CA GLN A 412 -4.78 -7.89 -15.98
C GLN A 412 -3.87 -7.56 -14.79
N MET A 413 -3.54 -8.52 -13.92
CA MET A 413 -2.61 -8.28 -12.81
C MET A 413 -1.19 -8.08 -13.31
N VAL A 414 -0.76 -8.88 -14.29
CA VAL A 414 0.55 -8.73 -14.94
C VAL A 414 0.62 -7.37 -15.63
N ASP A 415 -0.41 -7.00 -16.38
CA ASP A 415 -0.50 -5.71 -17.05
C ASP A 415 -0.48 -4.54 -16.05
N ALA A 416 -1.21 -4.67 -14.93
CA ALA A 416 -1.24 -3.67 -13.87
C ALA A 416 0.16 -3.43 -13.27
N VAL A 417 0.85 -4.50 -12.86
CA VAL A 417 2.23 -4.40 -12.33
C VAL A 417 3.14 -3.74 -13.36
N ASN A 418 3.16 -4.24 -14.60
CA ASN A 418 4.02 -3.71 -15.66
C ASN A 418 3.71 -2.25 -16.00
N SER A 419 2.46 -1.81 -15.90
CA SER A 419 2.09 -0.41 -16.16
C SER A 419 2.42 0.54 -15.00
N SER A 420 2.48 0.02 -13.78
CA SER A 420 2.60 0.83 -12.56
C SER A 420 4.03 0.99 -12.06
N VAL A 421 4.87 -0.04 -12.24
CA VAL A 421 6.21 -0.13 -11.66
C VAL A 421 7.22 -0.75 -12.63
N ILE A 422 8.50 -0.55 -12.33
CA ILE A 422 9.64 -1.19 -13.01
C ILE A 422 10.37 -2.02 -11.94
N LYS A 423 10.79 -3.23 -12.28
CA LYS A 423 11.66 -4.06 -11.43
C LYS A 423 13.00 -3.33 -11.24
N GLU A 424 13.45 -3.16 -9.99
CA GLU A 424 14.74 -2.52 -9.66
C GLU A 424 15.97 -3.27 -10.19
#